data_AF-A0A4D4J7V9-F1
#
_entry.id   AF-A0A4D4J7V9-F1
#
_cell.length_a   1.000
_cell.length_b   1.000
_cell.length_c   1.000
_cell.angle_alpha   90.00
_cell.angle_beta   90.00
_cell.angle_gamma   90.00
#
_symmetry.space_group_name_H-M   'P 1'
#
loop_
_entity.id
_entity.type
_entity.pdbx_description
1 polymer ?
#
loop_
_entity_poly.entity_id
_entity_poly.type
_entity_poly.pdbx_seq_one_letter_code
_entity_poly.pdbx_strand_id
1 'polypeptide(L)'
;MTELGQSRDPRELVPGDAATLRGTAESMTRIGEALNRVGEGLTRLDDGGWQGASAEAFRAYFDGQPAKWIACGDAFHAASEAVHGYASTLEWAQGEAQRAIGLWEQGQQAIAQVQ
;
A
#
# COMPACT_ATOMS: atom_id res chain seq x y z
N MET A 1 9.16 -5.98 24.59
CA MET A 1 7.95 -6.62 24.05
C MET A 1 6.94 -6.57 25.18
N THR A 2 5.78 -5.95 24.96
CA THR A 2 4.74 -5.85 25.99
C THR A 2 3.96 -7.15 26.00
N GLU A 3 3.71 -7.70 27.19
CA GLU A 3 3.00 -8.97 27.36
C GLU A 3 1.52 -8.75 27.73
N LEU A 4 0.70 -9.78 27.52
CA LEU A 4 -0.71 -9.77 27.90
C LEU A 4 -0.85 -9.49 29.41
N GLY A 5 -1.73 -8.55 29.77
CA GLY A 5 -1.94 -8.13 31.16
C GLY A 5 -1.04 -7.00 31.65
N GLN A 6 -0.02 -6.60 30.87
CA GLN A 6 0.78 -5.40 31.15
C GLN A 6 0.24 -4.14 30.47
N SER A 7 -0.60 -4.31 29.44
CA SER A 7 -1.21 -3.22 28.70
C SER A 7 -2.63 -3.53 28.26
N ARG A 8 -3.39 -2.45 28.06
CA ARG A 8 -4.73 -2.43 27.48
C ARG A 8 -4.75 -1.92 26.05
N ASP A 9 -3.59 -1.50 25.53
CA ASP A 9 -3.45 -1.07 24.14
C ASP A 9 -3.06 -2.27 23.26
N PRO A 10 -3.93 -2.73 22.34
CA PRO A 10 -3.60 -3.83 21.43
C PRO A 10 -2.40 -3.52 20.52
N ARG A 11 -2.08 -2.23 20.29
CA ARG A 11 -0.93 -1.82 19.48
C ARG A 11 0.40 -1.99 20.21
N GLU A 12 0.39 -2.09 21.54
CA GLU A 12 1.61 -2.43 22.29
C GLU A 12 1.92 -3.93 22.20
N LEU A 13 0.89 -4.77 22.03
CA LEU A 13 1.03 -6.21 21.79
C LEU A 13 1.36 -6.52 20.33
N VAL A 14 0.74 -5.79 19.39
CA VAL A 14 0.97 -5.91 17.95
C VAL A 14 1.36 -4.54 17.38
N PRO A 15 2.67 -4.21 17.37
CA PRO A 15 3.16 -2.90 16.93
C PRO A 15 2.84 -2.60 15.47
N GLY A 16 2.37 -1.37 15.23
CA GLY A 16 2.19 -0.83 13.89
C GLY A 16 1.00 0.11 13.78
N ASP A 17 0.94 0.80 12.65
CA ASP A 17 -0.14 1.71 12.31
C ASP A 17 -0.75 1.34 10.94
N ALA A 18 -1.85 0.59 10.99
CA ALA A 18 -2.59 0.17 9.81
C ALA A 18 -3.16 1.35 9.01
N ALA A 19 -3.51 2.47 9.66
CA ALA A 19 -4.04 3.64 8.98
C ALA A 19 -2.96 4.35 8.16
N THR A 20 -1.77 4.50 8.72
CA THR A 20 -0.61 5.06 7.99
C THR A 20 -0.22 4.19 6.80
N LEU A 21 -0.28 2.86 6.95
CA LEU A 21 -0.03 1.93 5.83
C LEU A 21 -1.08 2.07 4.73
N ARG A 22 -2.37 2.21 5.08
CA ARG A 22 -3.44 2.46 4.12
C ARG A 22 -3.22 3.77 3.35
N GLY A 23 -2.90 4.87 4.03
CA GLY A 23 -2.59 6.13 3.37
C GLY A 23 -1.37 6.06 2.45
N THR A 24 -0.39 5.22 2.78
CA THR A 24 0.77 4.93 1.93
C THR A 24 0.34 4.17 0.67
N ALA A 25 -0.46 3.10 0.81
CA ALA A 25 -1.00 2.35 -0.32
C ALA A 25 -1.83 3.24 -1.25
N GLU A 26 -2.73 4.07 -0.72
CA GLU A 26 -3.51 5.03 -1.52
C GLU A 26 -2.62 6.00 -2.31
N SER A 27 -1.52 6.45 -1.71
CA SER A 27 -0.56 7.33 -2.38
C SER A 27 0.17 6.60 -3.51
N MET A 28 0.56 5.34 -3.30
CA MET A 28 1.13 4.49 -4.34
C MET A 28 0.14 4.28 -5.48
N THR A 29 -1.14 4.04 -5.20
CA THR A 29 -2.18 3.93 -6.23
C THR A 29 -2.27 5.20 -7.06
N ARG A 30 -2.36 6.38 -6.42
CA ARG A 30 -2.43 7.67 -7.14
C ARG A 30 -1.21 7.91 -8.04
N ILE A 31 -0.02 7.53 -7.57
CA ILE A 31 1.21 7.63 -8.36
C ILE A 31 1.15 6.66 -9.55
N GLY A 32 0.74 5.41 -9.31
CA GLY A 32 0.57 4.39 -10.35
C GLY A 32 -0.36 4.85 -11.47
N GLU A 33 -1.53 5.38 -11.12
CA GLU A 33 -2.47 5.94 -12.08
C GLU A 33 -1.89 7.12 -12.85
N ALA A 34 -1.13 8.01 -12.19
CA ALA A 34 -0.52 9.15 -12.86
C ALA A 34 0.52 8.71 -13.90
N LEU A 35 1.33 7.71 -13.57
CA LEU A 35 2.32 7.11 -14.47
C LEU A 35 1.64 6.44 -15.67
N ASN A 36 0.56 5.68 -15.44
CA ASN A 36 -0.21 5.05 -16.52
C ASN A 36 -0.85 6.11 -17.43
N ARG A 37 -1.44 7.18 -16.88
CA ARG A 37 -1.98 8.29 -17.68
C ARG A 37 -0.92 8.97 -18.54
N VAL A 38 0.29 9.16 -18.01
CA VAL A 38 1.43 9.69 -18.79
C VAL A 38 1.77 8.72 -19.92
N GLY A 39 1.95 7.43 -19.62
CA GLY A 39 2.24 6.41 -20.63
C GLY A 39 1.18 6.35 -21.74
N GLU A 40 -0.10 6.36 -21.40
CA GLU A 40 -1.21 6.39 -22.36
C GLU A 40 -1.25 7.69 -23.19
N GLY A 41 -0.90 8.82 -22.58
CA GLY A 41 -0.76 10.09 -23.30
C GLY A 41 0.38 10.03 -24.31
N LEU A 42 1.50 9.44 -23.92
CA LEU A 42 2.68 9.26 -24.78
C LEU A 42 2.39 8.31 -25.96
N THR A 43 1.63 7.24 -25.76
CA THR A 43 1.21 6.33 -26.84
C THR A 43 0.31 7.02 -27.88
N ARG A 44 -0.42 8.07 -27.48
CA ARG A 44 -1.34 8.82 -28.34
C ARG A 44 -0.69 10.02 -29.04
N LEU A 45 0.60 10.28 -28.84
CA LEU A 45 1.31 11.33 -29.56
C LEU A 45 1.35 11.00 -31.05
N ASP A 46 0.59 11.77 -31.82
CA ASP A 46 0.67 11.81 -33.28
C ASP A 46 1.68 12.89 -33.68
N ASP A 47 2.64 12.54 -34.55
CA ASP A 47 3.67 13.45 -35.03
C ASP A 47 3.18 14.39 -36.15
N GLY A 48 1.91 14.26 -36.54
CA GLY A 48 1.24 15.16 -37.49
C GLY A 48 1.87 15.13 -38.89
N GLY A 49 2.58 14.06 -39.24
CA GLY A 49 3.28 13.93 -40.51
C GLY A 49 4.71 14.50 -40.52
N TRP A 50 5.30 14.75 -39.34
CA TRP A 50 6.69 15.17 -39.22
C TRP A 50 7.64 14.10 -39.79
N GLN A 51 8.49 14.49 -40.75
CA GLN A 51 9.36 13.61 -41.50
C GLN A 51 10.81 14.12 -41.57
N GLY A 52 11.72 13.23 -41.94
CA GLY A 52 13.16 13.48 -42.05
C GLY A 52 13.97 12.98 -40.85
N ALA A 53 15.29 13.13 -40.93
CA ALA A 53 16.24 12.53 -39.98
C ALA A 53 15.97 12.89 -38.51
N SER A 54 15.52 14.12 -38.23
CA SER A 54 15.17 14.52 -36.86
C SER A 54 13.94 13.78 -36.32
N ALA A 55 12.95 13.50 -37.18
CA ALA A 55 11.74 12.77 -36.81
C ALA A 55 12.02 11.28 -36.60
N GLU A 56 12.93 10.69 -37.38
CA GLU A 56 13.43 9.33 -37.17
C GLU A 56 14.22 9.21 -35.86
N ALA A 57 15.12 10.17 -35.58
CA ALA A 57 15.87 10.21 -34.33
C ALA A 57 14.94 10.35 -33.10
N PHE A 58 13.89 11.18 -33.19
CA PHE A 58 12.87 11.27 -32.16
C PHE A 58 12.15 9.94 -31.96
N ARG A 59 11.63 9.32 -33.04
CA ARG A 59 10.95 8.02 -32.97
C ARG A 59 11.85 6.95 -32.34
N ALA A 60 13.13 6.90 -32.72
CA ALA A 60 14.09 5.94 -32.15
C ALA A 60 14.37 6.17 -30.66
N TYR A 61 14.47 7.43 -30.20
CA TYR A 61 14.66 7.75 -28.79
C TYR A 61 13.38 7.51 -27.96
N PHE A 62 12.24 7.83 -28.55
CA PHE A 62 10.92 7.73 -27.93
C PHE A 62 10.41 6.29 -27.88
N ASP A 63 10.93 5.41 -28.72
CA ASP A 63 10.57 4.01 -28.74
C ASP A 63 10.72 3.36 -27.36
N GLY A 64 9.68 2.63 -26.97
CA GLY A 64 9.58 2.00 -25.66
C GLY A 64 9.42 2.94 -24.45
N GLN A 65 9.45 4.27 -24.60
CA GLN A 65 9.19 5.19 -23.49
C GLN A 65 7.77 5.02 -22.93
N PRO A 66 6.69 5.01 -23.73
CA PRO A 66 5.33 4.81 -23.19
C PRO A 66 5.21 3.53 -22.37
N ALA A 67 5.79 2.42 -22.85
CA ALA A 67 5.78 1.14 -22.15
C ALA A 67 6.49 1.18 -20.78
N LYS A 68 7.59 1.95 -20.66
CA LYS A 68 8.29 2.12 -19.37
C LYS A 68 7.46 2.87 -18.34
N TRP A 69 6.71 3.89 -18.76
CA TRP A 69 5.82 4.63 -17.87
C TRP A 69 4.67 3.74 -17.37
N ILE A 70 4.06 2.95 -18.26
CA ILE A 70 3.01 1.99 -17.89
C ILE A 70 3.57 0.93 -16.94
N ALA A 71 4.72 0.33 -17.25
CA ALA A 71 5.35 -0.67 -16.37
C ALA A 71 5.68 -0.10 -14.99
N CYS A 72 6.08 1.17 -14.90
CA CYS A 72 6.30 1.84 -13.62
C CYS A 72 4.98 2.01 -12.86
N GLY A 73 3.91 2.43 -13.53
CA GLY A 73 2.60 2.59 -12.90
C GLY A 73 2.04 1.27 -12.37
N ASP A 74 2.18 0.19 -13.14
CA ASP A 74 1.79 -1.15 -12.73
C ASP A 74 2.59 -1.65 -11.52
N ALA A 75 3.89 -1.32 -11.45
CA ALA A 75 4.71 -1.64 -10.29
C ALA A 75 4.24 -0.90 -9.01
N PHE A 76 3.81 0.36 -9.14
CA PHE A 76 3.23 1.12 -8.03
C PHE A 76 1.86 0.55 -7.58
N HIS A 77 1.04 0.07 -8.52
CA HIS A 77 -0.20 -0.65 -8.17
C HIS A 77 0.08 -1.94 -7.42
N ALA A 78 1.02 -2.77 -7.90
CA ALA A 78 1.40 -4.01 -7.22
C ALA A 78 1.96 -3.75 -5.80
N ALA A 79 2.77 -2.69 -5.63
CA ALA A 79 3.26 -2.28 -4.32
C ALA A 79 2.11 -1.83 -3.39
N SER A 80 1.16 -1.05 -3.92
CA SER A 80 -0.03 -0.63 -3.18
C SER A 80 -0.84 -1.83 -2.68
N GLU A 81 -1.11 -2.81 -3.53
CA GLU A 81 -1.84 -4.03 -3.17
C GLU A 81 -1.15 -4.80 -2.04
N ALA A 82 0.18 -4.97 -2.12
CA ALA A 82 0.95 -5.65 -1.10
C ALA A 82 0.88 -4.91 0.26
N VAL A 83 1.04 -3.58 0.25
CA VAL A 83 0.96 -2.76 1.47
C VAL A 83 -0.45 -2.78 2.06
N HIS A 84 -1.48 -2.71 1.22
CA HIS A 84 -2.87 -2.80 1.65
C HIS A 84 -3.19 -4.17 2.28
N GLY A 85 -2.70 -5.26 1.67
CA GLY A 85 -2.82 -6.61 2.20
C GLY A 85 -2.19 -6.73 3.60
N TYR A 86 -0.95 -6.23 3.75
CA TYR A 86 -0.29 -6.20 5.06
C TYR A 86 -1.03 -5.35 6.09
N ALA A 87 -1.53 -4.16 5.71
CA ALA A 87 -2.32 -3.30 6.60
C ALA A 87 -3.59 -4.01 7.11
N SER A 88 -4.24 -4.78 6.24
CA SER A 88 -5.42 -5.57 6.59
C SER A 88 -5.08 -6.68 7.59
N THR A 89 -3.96 -7.39 7.39
CA THR A 89 -3.48 -8.41 8.33
C THR A 89 -3.08 -7.80 9.68
N LEU A 90 -2.44 -6.62 9.67
CA LEU A 90 -2.06 -5.92 10.89
C LEU A 90 -3.29 -5.51 11.72
N GLU A 91 -4.31 -4.96 11.07
CA GLU A 91 -5.56 -4.58 11.75
C GLU A 91 -6.29 -5.80 12.32
N TRP A 92 -6.33 -6.90 11.57
CA TRP A 92 -6.86 -8.18 12.08
C TRP A 92 -6.11 -8.62 13.34
N ALA A 93 -4.78 -8.64 13.30
CA ALA A 93 -3.96 -9.05 14.44
C ALA A 93 -4.15 -8.14 15.68
N GLN A 94 -4.27 -6.83 15.48
CA GLN A 94 -4.59 -5.88 16.55
C GLN A 94 -6.00 -6.12 17.12
N GLY A 95 -6.97 -6.50 16.29
CA GLY A 95 -8.29 -6.95 16.73
C GLY A 95 -8.22 -8.23 17.57
N GLU A 96 -7.37 -9.19 17.18
CA GLU A 96 -7.15 -10.40 17.96
C GLU A 96 -6.53 -10.09 19.34
N ALA A 97 -5.56 -9.18 19.38
CA ALA A 97 -4.94 -8.72 20.63
C ALA A 97 -5.97 -8.05 21.56
N GLN A 98 -6.86 -7.21 21.02
CA GLN A 98 -7.94 -6.59 21.81
C GLN A 98 -8.87 -7.63 22.44
N ARG A 99 -9.21 -8.70 21.70
CA ARG A 99 -10.03 -9.79 22.24
C ARG A 99 -9.30 -10.55 23.34
N ALA A 100 -8.00 -10.82 23.18
CA ALA A 100 -7.19 -11.47 24.20
C ALA A 100 -7.12 -10.63 25.49
N ILE A 101 -6.95 -9.31 25.37
CA ILE A 101 -6.98 -8.37 26.51
C ILE A 101 -8.33 -8.50 27.25
N GLY A 102 -9.45 -8.47 26.52
CA GLY A 102 -10.77 -8.59 27.13
C GLY A 102 -10.99 -9.91 27.86
N LEU A 103 -10.56 -11.04 27.28
CA LEU A 103 -10.64 -12.35 27.92
C LEU A 103 -9.78 -12.44 29.19
N TRP A 104 -8.57 -11.87 29.15
CA TRP A 104 -7.68 -11.82 30.31
C TRP A 104 -8.32 -11.04 31.46
N GLU A 105 -8.88 -9.87 31.17
CA GLU A 105 -9.54 -9.04 32.18
C GLU A 105 -10.75 -9.73 32.81
N GLN A 106 -11.57 -10.41 32.00
CA GLN A 106 -12.70 -11.20 32.49
C GLN A 106 -12.23 -12.32 33.42
N GLY A 107 -11.16 -13.04 33.06
CA GLY A 107 -10.56 -14.07 33.91
C GLY A 107 -10.07 -13.52 35.24
N GLN A 108 -9.38 -12.38 35.24
CA GLN A 108 -8.90 -11.73 36.46
C GLN A 108 -10.05 -11.28 37.38
N GLN A 109 -11.14 -10.76 36.80
CA GLN A 109 -12.33 -10.40 37.57
C GLN A 109 -13.03 -11.62 38.18
N ALA A 110 -13.13 -12.72 37.43
CA ALA A 110 -13.72 -13.95 37.93
C ALA A 110 -12.93 -14.53 39.12
N ILE A 111 -11.59 -14.49 39.06
CA ILE A 111 -10.73 -14.93 40.18
C ILE A 111 -10.95 -14.04 41.41
N ALA A 112 -11.00 -12.73 41.23
CA ALA A 112 -11.17 -11.77 42.34
C ALA A 112 -12.54 -11.87 43.05
N GLN A 113 -13.57 -12.38 42.38
CA GLN A 113 -14.91 -12.57 42.96
C GLN A 113 -15.04 -13.86 43.78
N VAL A 114 -14.07 -14.78 43.66
CA VAL A 114 -14.06 -16.08 44.37
C VAL A 114 -13.22 -16.02 45.66
N GLN A 115 -12.47 -14.94 45.87
CA GLN A 115 -11.71 -14.65 47.10
C GLN A 115 -12.47 -13.71 48.02
#